data_AF-A0A7Y3ED05-F1
#
_entry.id   AF-A0A7Y3ED05-F1
#
_cell.length_a   1.000
_cell.length_b   1.000
_cell.length_c   1.000
_cell.angle_alpha   90.00
_cell.angle_beta   90.00
_cell.angle_gamma   90.00
#
_symmetry.space_group_name_H-M   'P 1'
#
loop_
_entity.id
_entity.type
_entity.pdbx_description
1 polymer ?
#
loop_
_entity_poly.entity_id
_entity_poly.type
_entity_poly.pdbx_seq_one_letter_code
_entity_poly.pdbx_strand_id
1 'polypeptide(L)'
;MVTQRAQVIREGLVAGLLGYIAVAAVFVILNVAQGLSPVHTPHVLGEALLGGWMDPLEAWTAVIAFNGVHLLATLLLGIAAAFLAARAELDHGLAMGLVFFVLAIGGFVPIFFGAITVEFLHALQWSEVLIGSVAGAVGTLGYLAWAHRALVLDLFEEAEV
;
A
#
# COMPACT_ATOMS: atom_id res chain seq x y z
N MET A 1 -1.16 -16.15 24.08
CA MET A 1 -0.75 -16.49 22.70
C MET A 1 -1.83 -16.18 21.66
N VAL A 2 -3.08 -16.67 21.80
CA VAL A 2 -4.16 -16.36 20.83
C VAL A 2 -4.51 -14.87 20.77
N THR A 3 -4.58 -14.21 21.92
CA THR A 3 -4.83 -12.75 22.05
C THR A 3 -3.75 -11.89 21.39
N GLN A 4 -2.48 -12.29 21.50
CA GLN A 4 -1.36 -11.57 20.89
C GLN A 4 -1.37 -11.67 19.35
N ARG A 5 -1.67 -12.86 18.79
CA ARG A 5 -1.80 -13.02 17.33
C ARG A 5 -3.01 -12.26 16.77
N ALA A 6 -4.14 -12.30 17.47
CA ALA A 6 -5.33 -11.55 17.07
C ALA A 6 -5.08 -10.03 17.07
N GLN A 7 -4.30 -9.53 18.03
CA GLN A 7 -3.89 -8.13 18.08
C GLN A 7 -3.00 -7.75 16.89
N VAL A 8 -1.96 -8.54 16.59
CA VAL A 8 -1.06 -8.30 15.44
C VAL A 8 -1.82 -8.31 14.11
N ILE A 9 -2.76 -9.26 13.94
CA ILE A 9 -3.61 -9.30 12.73
C ILE A 9 -4.46 -8.02 12.65
N ARG A 10 -5.06 -7.58 13.76
CA ARG A 10 -5.86 -6.35 13.78
C ARG A 10 -5.02 -5.12 13.44
N GLU A 11 -3.83 -4.99 14.01
CA GLU A 11 -2.89 -3.90 13.71
C GLU A 11 -2.51 -3.91 12.22
N GLY A 12 -2.22 -5.08 11.67
CA GLY A 12 -1.92 -5.23 10.25
C GLY A 12 -3.09 -4.89 9.33
N LEU A 13 -4.31 -5.27 9.68
CA LEU A 13 -5.52 -4.88 8.94
C LEU A 13 -5.73 -3.36 8.95
N VAL A 14 -5.52 -2.71 10.10
CA VAL A 14 -5.62 -1.24 10.20
C VAL A 14 -4.52 -0.58 9.37
N ALA A 15 -3.28 -1.06 9.46
CA ALA A 15 -2.15 -0.54 8.69
C ALA A 15 -2.41 -0.63 7.18
N GLY A 16 -2.84 -1.81 6.70
CA GLY A 16 -3.15 -2.05 5.29
C GLY A 16 -4.34 -1.24 4.79
N LEU A 17 -5.36 -1.04 5.62
CA LEU A 17 -6.51 -0.19 5.29
C LEU A 17 -6.10 1.29 5.17
N LEU A 18 -5.27 1.79 6.08
CA LEU A 18 -4.77 3.16 6.03
C LEU A 18 -3.88 3.38 4.80
N GLY A 19 -3.02 2.41 4.46
CA GLY A 19 -2.25 2.42 3.22
C GLY A 19 -3.14 2.50 1.98
N TYR A 20 -4.19 1.67 1.90
CA TYR A 20 -5.16 1.71 0.80
C TYR A 20 -5.88 3.07 0.70
N ILE A 21 -6.40 3.58 1.82
CA ILE A 21 -7.12 4.86 1.85
C ILE A 21 -6.21 6.01 1.39
N ALA A 22 -4.95 6.02 1.83
CA ALA A 22 -3.99 7.03 1.44
C ALA A 22 -3.75 7.03 -0.09
N VAL A 23 -3.52 5.86 -0.67
CA VAL A 23 -3.33 5.71 -2.12
C VAL A 23 -4.60 6.11 -2.89
N ALA A 24 -5.76 5.62 -2.46
CA ALA A 24 -7.03 5.93 -3.10
C ALA A 24 -7.34 7.44 -3.07
N ALA A 25 -7.08 8.10 -1.94
CA ALA A 25 -7.25 9.54 -1.81
C ALA A 25 -6.33 10.33 -2.76
N VAL A 26 -5.07 9.92 -2.90
CA VAL A 26 -4.14 10.53 -3.86
C VAL A 26 -4.70 10.46 -5.28
N PHE A 27 -5.13 9.27 -5.74
CA PHE A 27 -5.62 9.13 -7.12
C PHE A 27 -6.95 9.84 -7.35
N VAL A 28 -7.84 9.89 -6.36
CA VAL A 28 -9.05 10.72 -6.44
C VAL A 28 -8.68 12.19 -6.64
N ILE A 29 -7.73 12.71 -5.86
CA ILE A 29 -7.28 14.11 -5.96
C ILE A 29 -6.62 14.38 -7.32
N LEU A 30 -5.72 13.50 -7.77
CA LEU A 30 -5.03 13.64 -9.05
C LEU A 30 -6.02 13.62 -10.23
N ASN A 31 -6.96 12.68 -10.22
CA ASN A 31 -7.99 12.57 -11.26
C ASN A 31 -8.83 13.86 -11.36
N VAL A 32 -9.32 14.35 -10.22
CA VAL A 32 -10.12 15.59 -10.20
C VAL A 32 -9.29 16.80 -10.63
N ALA A 33 -8.02 16.88 -10.21
CA ALA A 33 -7.10 17.95 -10.61
C ALA A 33 -6.81 17.95 -12.13
N GLN A 34 -6.89 16.79 -12.77
CA GLN A 34 -6.74 16.62 -14.22
C GLN A 34 -8.06 16.78 -15.00
N GLY A 35 -9.19 17.05 -14.32
CA GLY A 35 -10.51 17.15 -14.94
C GLY A 35 -11.15 15.81 -15.30
N LEU A 36 -10.66 14.71 -14.72
CA LEU A 36 -11.15 13.35 -14.94
C LEU A 36 -12.19 12.98 -13.87
N SER A 37 -12.93 11.89 -14.13
CA SER A 37 -13.80 11.27 -13.11
C SER A 37 -12.98 10.86 -11.88
N PRO A 38 -13.47 11.05 -10.64
CA PRO A 38 -12.76 10.64 -9.42
C PRO A 38 -12.32 9.17 -9.42
N VAL A 39 -13.06 8.31 -10.13
CA VAL A 39 -12.82 6.86 -10.25
C VAL A 39 -12.15 6.47 -11.57
N HIS A 40 -11.56 7.42 -12.30
CA HIS A 40 -10.93 7.14 -13.59
C HIS A 40 -9.78 6.14 -13.49
N THR A 41 -8.82 6.36 -12.60
CA THR A 41 -7.70 5.42 -12.41
C THR A 41 -8.16 3.98 -12.10
N PRO A 42 -8.99 3.73 -11.06
CA PRO A 42 -9.43 2.35 -10.77
C PRO A 42 -10.29 1.76 -11.90
N HIS A 43 -10.97 2.59 -12.71
CA HIS A 43 -11.70 2.12 -13.89
C HIS A 43 -10.74 1.57 -14.95
N VAL A 44 -9.77 2.37 -15.41
CA VAL A 44 -8.82 1.98 -16.46
C VAL A 44 -7.99 0.77 -16.03
N LEU A 45 -7.52 0.75 -14.78
CA LEU A 45 -6.76 -0.39 -14.25
C LEU A 45 -7.64 -1.63 -14.06
N GLY A 46 -8.93 -1.44 -13.75
CA GLY A 46 -9.91 -2.52 -13.65
C GLY A 46 -10.24 -3.15 -15.01
N GLU A 47 -10.38 -2.33 -16.07
CA GLU A 47 -10.54 -2.82 -17.44
C GLU A 47 -9.32 -3.64 -17.86
N ALA A 48 -8.11 -3.16 -17.59
CA ALA A 48 -6.88 -3.91 -17.87
C ALA A 48 -6.80 -5.22 -17.07
N LEU A 49 -7.17 -5.21 -15.78
CA LEU A 49 -7.19 -6.39 -14.91
C LEU A 49 -8.16 -7.46 -15.40
N LEU A 50 -9.35 -7.05 -15.88
CA LEU A 50 -10.38 -7.96 -16.39
C LEU A 50 -10.18 -8.31 -17.87
N GLY A 51 -9.09 -7.83 -18.47
CA GLY A 51 -8.63 -8.28 -19.78
C GLY A 51 -9.13 -7.45 -20.96
N GLY A 52 -9.51 -6.18 -20.79
CA GLY A 52 -9.48 -5.03 -21.73
C GLY A 52 -9.93 -5.16 -23.20
N TRP A 53 -10.31 -6.36 -23.65
CA TRP A 53 -10.57 -6.77 -25.03
C TRP A 53 -11.98 -7.36 -25.19
N MET A 54 -12.71 -7.51 -24.08
CA MET A 54 -14.12 -7.90 -24.07
C MET A 54 -14.99 -6.64 -24.09
N ASP A 55 -16.24 -6.75 -24.55
CA ASP A 55 -17.23 -5.67 -24.62
C ASP A 55 -17.16 -4.72 -23.40
N PRO A 56 -17.48 -3.41 -23.57
CA PRO A 56 -17.42 -2.44 -22.48
C PRO A 56 -18.07 -3.01 -21.22
N LEU A 57 -17.23 -3.31 -20.23
CA LEU A 57 -17.71 -3.77 -18.93
C LEU A 57 -18.53 -2.65 -18.31
N GLU A 58 -19.51 -2.99 -17.48
CA GLU A 58 -20.15 -1.96 -16.66
C GLU A 58 -19.07 -1.24 -15.87
N ALA A 59 -18.99 0.09 -16.00
CA ALA A 59 -17.90 0.90 -15.46
C ALA A 59 -17.65 0.60 -13.97
N TRP A 60 -18.71 0.30 -13.22
CA TRP A 60 -18.61 -0.05 -11.81
C TRP A 60 -18.01 -1.42 -11.54
N THR A 61 -18.18 -2.40 -12.44
CA THR A 61 -17.53 -3.73 -12.32
C THR A 61 -16.02 -3.61 -12.36
N ALA A 62 -15.47 -2.83 -13.30
CA ALA A 62 -14.03 -2.59 -13.40
C ALA A 62 -13.49 -1.88 -12.14
N VAL A 63 -14.16 -0.81 -11.70
CA VAL A 63 -13.79 -0.06 -10.49
C VAL A 63 -13.81 -0.96 -9.25
N ILE A 64 -14.83 -1.81 -9.09
CA ILE A 64 -14.95 -2.73 -7.95
C ILE A 64 -13.85 -3.81 -8.01
N ALA A 65 -13.60 -4.38 -9.18
CA ALA A 65 -12.59 -5.42 -9.34
C ALA A 65 -11.19 -4.93 -8.96
N PHE A 66 -10.78 -3.77 -9.49
CA PHE A 66 -9.47 -3.20 -9.16
C PHE A 66 -9.36 -2.84 -7.67
N ASN A 67 -10.33 -2.11 -7.12
CA ASN A 67 -10.29 -1.74 -5.70
C ASN A 67 -10.35 -2.96 -4.78
N GLY A 68 -11.07 -4.02 -5.14
CA GLY A 68 -11.10 -5.28 -4.39
C GLY A 68 -9.74 -5.96 -4.34
N VAL A 69 -9.07 -6.10 -5.49
CA VAL A 69 -7.72 -6.68 -5.54
C VAL A 69 -6.71 -5.80 -4.81
N HIS A 70 -6.77 -4.49 -5.03
CA HIS A 70 -5.86 -3.55 -4.39
C HIS A 70 -6.02 -3.54 -2.87
N LEU A 71 -7.26 -3.47 -2.36
CA LEU A 71 -7.53 -3.54 -0.92
C LEU A 71 -7.08 -4.88 -0.34
N LEU A 72 -7.35 -6.01 -0.99
CA LEU A 72 -6.91 -7.31 -0.50
C LEU A 72 -5.38 -7.37 -0.40
N ALA A 73 -4.68 -6.90 -1.43
CA ALA A 73 -3.23 -6.86 -1.44
C ALA A 73 -2.68 -5.99 -0.30
N THR A 74 -3.21 -4.78 -0.10
CA THR A 74 -2.74 -3.90 0.97
C THR A 74 -3.03 -4.46 2.36
N LEU A 75 -4.16 -5.13 2.57
CA LEU A 75 -4.47 -5.79 3.85
C LEU A 75 -3.49 -6.92 4.16
N LEU A 76 -3.20 -7.78 3.18
CA LEU A 76 -2.22 -8.87 3.35
C LEU A 76 -0.81 -8.33 3.63
N LEU A 77 -0.41 -7.27 2.94
CA LEU A 77 0.86 -6.60 3.16
C LEU A 77 0.93 -5.93 4.54
N GLY A 78 -0.17 -5.29 4.99
CA GLY A 78 -0.26 -4.71 6.32
C GLY A 78 -0.13 -5.76 7.42
N ILE A 79 -0.79 -6.92 7.26
CA ILE A 79 -0.63 -8.08 8.16
C ILE A 79 0.82 -8.55 8.20
N ALA A 80 1.46 -8.73 7.04
CA ALA A 80 2.87 -9.13 6.98
C ALA A 80 3.79 -8.11 7.68
N ALA A 81 3.56 -6.81 7.47
CA ALA A 81 4.30 -5.75 8.12
C ALA A 81 4.11 -5.75 9.65
N ALA A 82 2.88 -5.94 10.14
CA ALA A 82 2.61 -6.02 11.58
C ALA A 82 3.27 -7.25 12.22
N PHE A 83 3.28 -8.41 11.55
CA PHE A 83 4.03 -9.57 12.03
C PHE A 83 5.52 -9.31 12.13
N LEU A 84 6.08 -8.60 11.15
CA LEU A 84 7.49 -8.25 11.14
C LEU A 84 7.83 -7.23 12.24
N ALA A 85 6.96 -6.24 12.47
CA ALA A 85 7.08 -5.28 13.57
C ALA A 85 7.05 -5.97 14.94
N ALA A 86 6.05 -6.82 15.18
CA ALA A 86 5.97 -7.60 16.42
C ALA A 86 7.16 -8.54 16.62
N ARG A 87 7.80 -9.00 15.53
CA ARG A 87 9.01 -9.82 15.61
C ARG A 87 10.26 -8.98 15.89
N ALA A 88 10.32 -7.77 15.36
CA ALA A 88 11.40 -6.81 15.59
C ALA A 88 11.47 -6.35 17.05
N GLU A 89 10.34 -6.26 17.75
CA GLU A 89 10.33 -6.01 19.22
C GLU A 89 11.02 -7.11 20.03
N LEU A 90 11.17 -8.32 19.48
CA LEU A 90 11.84 -9.44 20.15
C LEU A 90 13.30 -9.61 19.71
N ASP A 91 13.67 -9.01 18.58
CA ASP A 91 14.98 -9.14 17.95
C ASP A 91 15.23 -7.85 17.16
N HIS A 92 15.95 -6.92 17.78
CA HIS A 92 16.17 -5.57 17.26
C HIS A 92 16.87 -5.58 15.90
N GLY A 93 17.61 -6.65 15.56
CA GLY A 93 18.21 -6.83 14.25
C GLY A 93 17.19 -6.94 13.10
N LEU A 94 15.93 -7.28 13.40
CA LEU A 94 14.85 -7.36 12.42
C LEU A 94 14.12 -6.03 12.20
N ALA A 95 14.38 -5.00 13.01
CA ALA A 95 13.76 -3.69 12.87
C ALA A 95 14.15 -3.01 11.54
N MET A 96 15.42 -3.13 11.13
CA MET A 96 15.87 -2.74 9.79
C MET A 96 15.21 -3.59 8.68
N GLY A 97 14.91 -4.86 8.98
CA GLY A 97 14.15 -5.76 8.10
C GLY A 97 12.72 -5.28 7.85
N LEU A 98 12.05 -4.67 8.84
CA LEU A 98 10.73 -4.05 8.65
C LEU A 98 10.79 -2.85 7.70
N VAL A 99 11.76 -1.97 7.91
CA VAL A 99 11.97 -0.79 7.05
C VAL A 99 12.27 -1.25 5.62
N PHE A 100 13.19 -2.20 5.44
CA PHE A 100 13.49 -2.78 4.13
C PHE A 100 12.30 -3.51 3.52
N PHE A 101 11.49 -4.22 4.30
CA PHE A 101 10.29 -4.88 3.80
C PHE A 101 9.30 -3.86 3.25
N VAL A 102 9.05 -2.77 3.98
CA VAL A 102 8.12 -1.74 3.50
C VAL A 102 8.69 -0.91 2.36
N LEU A 103 10.00 -0.63 2.34
CA LEU A 103 10.64 0.01 1.19
C LEU A 103 10.69 -0.91 -0.03
N ALA A 104 10.91 -2.21 0.14
CA ALA A 104 10.88 -3.19 -0.93
C ALA A 104 9.46 -3.36 -1.47
N ILE A 105 8.44 -3.42 -0.61
CA ILE A 105 7.05 -3.50 -1.06
C ILE A 105 6.58 -2.16 -1.66
N GLY A 106 6.87 -1.04 -1.02
CA GLY A 106 6.51 0.31 -1.48
C GLY A 106 7.36 0.81 -2.66
N GLY A 107 8.48 0.15 -2.96
CA GLY A 107 9.33 0.45 -4.11
C GLY A 107 9.16 -0.57 -5.24
N PHE A 108 9.35 -1.86 -4.95
CA PHE A 108 9.43 -2.91 -5.97
C PHE A 108 8.07 -3.27 -6.58
N VAL A 109 7.00 -3.32 -5.77
CA VAL A 109 5.65 -3.60 -6.29
C VAL A 109 5.17 -2.44 -7.17
N PRO A 110 5.29 -1.16 -6.75
CA PRO A 110 4.97 -0.04 -7.62
C PRO A 110 5.90 0.15 -8.81
N ILE A 111 7.17 -0.28 -8.76
CA ILE A 111 8.03 -0.28 -9.95
C ILE A 111 7.53 -1.30 -10.98
N PHE A 112 7.20 -2.52 -10.55
CA PHE A 112 6.69 -3.55 -11.45
C PHE A 112 5.32 -3.20 -12.02
N PHE A 113 4.38 -2.77 -11.17
CA PHE A 113 3.08 -2.31 -11.62
C PHE A 113 3.17 -0.98 -12.39
N GLY A 114 4.06 -0.08 -12.00
CA GLY A 114 4.35 1.17 -12.70
C GLY A 114 4.85 0.93 -14.12
N ALA A 115 5.71 -0.06 -14.33
CA ALA A 115 6.13 -0.42 -15.69
C ALA A 115 4.93 -0.88 -16.54
N ILE A 116 3.98 -1.61 -15.96
CA ILE A 116 2.76 -2.01 -16.68
C ILE A 116 1.84 -0.80 -16.90
N THR A 117 1.60 0.02 -15.90
CA THR A 117 0.61 1.11 -15.97
C THR A 117 1.09 2.34 -16.74
N VAL A 118 2.38 2.65 -16.66
CA VAL A 118 3.02 3.77 -17.34
C VAL A 118 3.45 3.39 -18.76
N GLU A 119 4.21 2.30 -18.91
CA GLU A 119 4.85 1.99 -20.20
C GLU A 119 3.97 1.15 -21.13
N PHE A 120 3.13 0.26 -20.57
CA PHE A 120 2.27 -0.60 -21.39
C PHE A 120 0.87 -0.02 -21.57
N LEU A 121 0.22 0.36 -20.47
CA LEU A 121 -1.15 0.90 -20.51
C LEU A 121 -1.21 2.40 -20.80
N HIS A 122 -0.10 3.14 -20.64
CA HIS A 122 -0.07 4.60 -20.77
C HIS A 122 -1.14 5.31 -19.92
N ALA A 123 -1.54 4.68 -18.82
CA ALA A 123 -2.63 5.11 -17.96
C ALA A 123 -2.17 6.01 -16.82
N LEU A 124 -0.89 5.92 -16.44
CA LEU A 124 -0.27 6.69 -15.36
C LEU A 124 1.05 7.29 -15.80
N GLN A 125 1.55 8.24 -15.01
CA GLN A 125 2.91 8.77 -15.07
C GLN A 125 3.73 8.22 -13.90
N TRP A 126 5.06 8.11 -14.07
CA TRP A 126 5.96 7.68 -12.99
C TRP A 126 5.85 8.54 -11.73
N SER A 127 5.58 9.84 -11.87
CA SER A 127 5.35 10.74 -10.73
C SER A 127 4.12 10.34 -9.92
N GLU A 128 3.03 9.94 -10.57
CA GLU A 128 1.78 9.53 -9.92
C GLU A 128 1.97 8.21 -9.17
N VAL A 129 2.68 7.26 -9.79
CA VAL A 129 3.07 5.99 -9.16
C VAL A 129 3.91 6.27 -7.90
N LEU A 130 4.90 7.17 -7.99
CA LEU A 130 5.75 7.52 -6.87
C LEU A 130 4.96 8.18 -5.72
N ILE A 131 4.11 9.16 -6.02
CA ILE A 131 3.30 9.85 -5.01
C ILE A 131 2.35 8.86 -4.31
N GLY A 132 1.67 8.00 -5.08
CA GLY A 132 0.81 6.96 -4.52
C GLY A 132 1.57 6.01 -3.60
N SER A 133 2.75 5.57 -4.03
CA SER A 133 3.60 4.65 -3.26
C SER A 133 4.06 5.26 -1.94
N VAL A 134 4.52 6.51 -1.97
CA VAL A 134 4.93 7.25 -0.77
C VAL A 134 3.74 7.42 0.17
N ALA A 135 2.56 7.78 -0.33
CA ALA A 135 1.36 7.94 0.49
C ALA A 135 0.94 6.63 1.16
N GLY A 136 0.96 5.51 0.44
CA GLY A 136 0.67 4.18 0.99
C GLY A 136 1.68 3.75 2.05
N ALA A 137 2.97 3.99 1.82
CA ALA A 137 4.04 3.72 2.78
C ALA A 137 3.88 4.57 4.04
N VAL A 138 3.61 5.88 3.91
CA VAL A 138 3.36 6.78 5.03
C VAL A 138 2.13 6.36 5.83
N GLY A 139 1.03 5.98 5.18
CA GLY A 139 -0.17 5.51 5.86
C GLY A 139 0.08 4.24 6.68
N THR A 140 0.78 3.26 6.09
CA THR A 140 1.08 1.97 6.71
C THR A 140 2.12 2.09 7.83
N LEU A 141 3.28 2.68 7.53
CA LEU A 141 4.37 2.86 8.49
C LEU A 141 4.02 3.86 9.58
N GLY A 142 3.32 4.95 9.25
CA GLY A 142 2.92 5.94 10.24
C GLY A 142 2.04 5.32 11.32
N TYR A 143 1.12 4.43 10.95
CA TYR A 143 0.32 3.70 11.92
C TYR A 143 1.14 2.68 12.73
N LEU A 144 1.98 1.88 12.08
CA LEU A 144 2.80 0.88 12.79
C LEU A 144 3.83 1.53 13.72
N ALA A 145 4.46 2.63 13.31
CA ALA A 145 5.35 3.42 14.15
C ALA A 145 4.61 4.01 15.36
N TRP A 146 3.35 4.41 15.19
CA TRP A 146 2.50 4.86 16.29
C TRP A 146 2.08 3.72 17.23
N ALA A 147 1.79 2.53 16.69
CA ALA A 147 1.41 1.35 17.48
C ALA A 147 2.60 0.75 18.24
N HIS A 148 3.80 0.77 17.64
CA HIS A 148 5.05 0.22 18.17
C HIS A 148 6.05 1.33 18.54
N ARG A 149 5.59 2.37 19.27
CA ARG A 149 6.43 3.54 19.61
C ARG A 149 7.72 3.19 20.35
N ALA A 150 7.71 2.13 21.17
CA ALA A 150 8.91 1.67 21.88
C ALA A 150 10.01 1.23 20.91
N LEU A 151 9.66 0.42 19.90
CA LEU A 151 10.56 -0.01 18.84
C LEU A 151 11.18 1.17 18.08
N VAL A 152 10.40 2.23 17.85
CA VAL A 152 10.87 3.43 17.16
C VAL A 152 11.89 4.19 18.01
N LEU A 153 11.66 4.32 19.31
CA LEU A 153 12.58 5.01 20.22
C LEU A 153 13.91 4.27 20.33
N ASP A 154 13.88 2.95 20.49
CA ASP A 154 15.07 2.11 20.59
C ASP A 154 15.93 2.19 19.31
N LEU A 155 15.30 2.21 18.13
CA LEU A 155 15.99 2.41 16.85
C LEU A 155 16.72 3.76 16.75
N PHE A 156 16.16 4.82 17.32
CA PHE A 156 16.81 6.14 17.32
C PHE A 156 17.97 6.18 18.31
N GLU A 157 17.84 5.55 19.48
CA GLU A 157 18.93 5.44 20.45
C GLU A 157 20.12 4.63 19.89
N GLU A 158 19.86 3.52 19.18
CA GLU A 158 20.91 2.73 18.52
C GLU A 158 21.64 3.49 17.39
N ALA A 159 20.98 4.45 16.73
CA ALA A 159 21.58 5.24 15.65
C ALA A 159 22.46 6.40 16.15
N GLU A 160 22.38 6.77 17.43
CA GLU A 160 23.17 7.83 18.05
C GLU A 160 24.51 7.35 18.65
N VAL A 161 24.77 6.03 18.63
CA VAL A 161 25.99 5.37 19.15
C VAL A 161 26.96 5.01 18.04
#